data_AF-A0A7C7A892-F1
#
_entry.id   AF-A0A7C7A892-F1
#
_cell.length_a   1.000
_cell.length_b   1.000
_cell.length_c   1.000
_cell.angle_alpha   90.00
_cell.angle_beta   90.00
_cell.angle_gamma   90.00
#
_symmetry.space_group_name_H-M   'P 1'
#
loop_
_entity.id
_entity.type
_entity.pdbx_description
1 polymer ?
#
loop_
_entity_poly.entity_id
_entity_poly.type
_entity_poly.pdbx_seq_one_letter_code
_entity_poly.pdbx_strand_id
1 'polypeptide(L)'
;MEEAAALLKQKGLKVTPQRLAILNLLRNTKEHPTAETIYKKLASDFPTMSLATVYKTLEVLKNIGLIQELNVGEGSFRYDANTNSHPHLVCLGCGKV
;
A
#
# COMPACT_ATOMS: atom_id res chain seq x y z
N MET A 1 -7.25 -8.97 -10.00
CA MET A 1 -7.97 -7.67 -9.98
C MET A 1 -9.40 -7.79 -9.46
N GLU A 2 -10.17 -8.80 -9.87
CA GLU A 2 -11.57 -8.99 -9.44
C GLU A 2 -11.73 -9.05 -7.92
N GLU A 3 -10.84 -9.75 -7.24
CA GLU A 3 -10.87 -9.88 -5.78
C GLU A 3 -10.63 -8.54 -5.04
N ALA A 4 -9.66 -7.74 -5.49
CA ALA A 4 -9.40 -6.41 -4.93
C ALA A 4 -10.59 -5.46 -5.17
N ALA A 5 -11.24 -5.56 -6.33
CA ALA A 5 -12.43 -4.78 -6.64
C ALA A 5 -13.63 -5.18 -5.76
N ALA A 6 -13.83 -6.48 -5.54
CA ALA A 6 -14.87 -6.99 -4.64
C ALA A 6 -14.66 -6.50 -3.20
N LEU A 7 -13.42 -6.54 -2.71
CA LEU A 7 -13.07 -6.11 -1.36
C LEU A 7 -13.31 -4.61 -1.14
N LEU A 8 -12.93 -3.76 -2.10
CA LEU A 8 -13.22 -2.33 -2.06
C LEU A 8 -14.74 -2.05 -2.04
N LYS A 9 -15.51 -2.75 -2.88
CA LYS A 9 -16.98 -2.63 -2.90
C LYS A 9 -17.59 -3.06 -1.57
N GLN A 10 -17.15 -4.18 -1.00
CA GLN A 10 -17.63 -4.70 0.29
C GLN A 10 -17.39 -3.68 1.42
N LYS A 11 -16.30 -2.93 1.34
CA LYS A 11 -15.94 -1.87 2.30
C LYS A 11 -16.53 -0.50 1.97
N GLY A 12 -17.44 -0.42 0.99
CA GLY A 12 -18.13 0.82 0.60
C GLY A 12 -17.24 1.85 -0.13
N LEU A 13 -16.06 1.44 -0.60
CA LEU A 13 -15.17 2.33 -1.34
C LEU A 13 -15.47 2.34 -2.83
N LYS A 14 -15.48 3.55 -3.40
CA LYS A 14 -15.45 3.72 -4.87
C LYS A 14 -14.23 2.99 -5.43
N VAL A 15 -14.49 2.08 -6.37
CA VAL A 15 -13.46 1.38 -7.13
C VAL A 15 -12.87 2.33 -8.15
N THR A 16 -11.57 2.62 -8.04
CA THR A 16 -10.81 3.40 -9.03
C THR A 16 -9.59 2.60 -9.48
N PRO A 17 -9.07 2.86 -10.69
CA PRO A 17 -7.87 2.18 -11.18
C PRO A 17 -6.67 2.33 -10.23
N GLN A 18 -6.46 3.51 -9.64
CA GLN A 18 -5.35 3.76 -8.72
C GLN A 18 -5.50 2.97 -7.41
N ARG A 19 -6.71 2.92 -6.83
CA ARG A 19 -6.98 2.14 -5.61
C ARG A 19 -6.77 0.65 -5.83
N LEU A 20 -7.22 0.14 -6.98
CA LEU A 20 -6.99 -1.24 -7.38
C LEU A 20 -5.51 -1.52 -7.56
N ALA A 21 -4.77 -0.64 -8.25
CA ALA A 21 -3.35 -0.84 -8.51
C ALA A 21 -2.54 -0.87 -7.20
N ILE A 22 -2.78 0.09 -6.29
CA ILE A 22 -2.08 0.16 -5.00
C ILE A 22 -2.41 -1.06 -4.14
N LEU A 23 -3.68 -1.43 -4.00
CA LEU A 23 -4.08 -2.59 -3.20
C LEU A 23 -3.54 -3.90 -3.79
N ASN A 24 -3.60 -4.08 -5.12
CA ASN A 24 -3.03 -5.26 -5.76
C ASN A 24 -1.51 -5.32 -5.62
N LEU A 25 -0.80 -4.18 -5.71
CA LEU A 25 0.64 -4.14 -5.50
C LEU A 25 1.01 -4.63 -4.10
N LEU A 26 0.32 -4.14 -3.06
CA LEU A 26 0.56 -4.53 -1.67
C LEU A 26 0.19 -6.00 -1.40
N ARG A 27 -0.89 -6.52 -1.99
CA ARG A 27 -1.29 -7.94 -1.81
C ARG A 27 -0.36 -8.93 -2.50
N ASN A 28 0.34 -8.51 -3.55
CA ASN A 28 1.20 -9.39 -4.35
C ASN A 28 2.69 -9.23 -4.02
N THR A 29 3.04 -8.46 -3.00
CA THR A 29 4.42 -8.31 -2.55
C THR A 29 4.60 -8.86 -1.14
N LYS A 30 5.80 -9.37 -0.86
CA LYS A 30 6.25 -9.69 0.50
C LYS A 30 7.15 -8.58 1.06
N GLU A 31 7.51 -7.59 0.23
CA GLU A 31 8.21 -6.41 0.70
C GLU A 31 7.21 -5.45 1.35
N HIS A 32 7.69 -4.62 2.27
CA HIS A 32 6.87 -3.56 2.87
C HIS A 32 7.25 -2.21 2.26
N PRO A 33 6.73 -1.83 1.07
CA PRO A 33 7.18 -0.64 0.37
C PRO A 33 6.75 0.64 1.10
N THR A 34 7.51 1.71 0.89
CA THR A 34 7.11 3.08 1.26
C THR A 34 6.14 3.65 0.21
N ALA A 35 5.47 4.77 0.52
CA ALA A 35 4.63 5.48 -0.44
C ALA A 35 5.41 5.88 -1.71
N GLU A 36 6.67 6.29 -1.57
CA GLU A 36 7.55 6.65 -2.69
C GLU A 36 7.88 5.44 -3.57
N THR A 37 8.06 4.26 -2.96
CA THR A 37 8.31 3.03 -3.71
C THR A 37 7.05 2.61 -4.49
N ILE A 38 5.87 2.73 -3.87
CA ILE A 38 4.59 2.45 -4.54
C ILE A 38 4.39 3.42 -5.71
N TYR A 39 4.62 4.71 -5.48
CA TYR A 39 4.55 5.73 -6.53
C TYR A 39 5.47 5.40 -7.70
N LYS A 40 6.76 5.13 -7.43
CA LYS A 40 7.74 4.78 -8.48
C LYS A 40 7.35 3.53 -9.28
N LYS A 41 6.83 2.50 -8.61
CA LYS A 41 6.39 1.25 -9.26
C LYS A 41 5.17 1.43 -10.17
N LEU A 42 4.33 2.44 -9.92
CA LEU A 42 3.05 2.65 -10.62
C LEU A 42 3.03 3.88 -11.55
N ALA A 43 4.04 4.75 -11.48
CA ALA A 43 4.03 6.02 -12.21
C ALA A 43 4.00 5.86 -13.74
N SER A 44 4.59 4.80 -14.29
CA SER A 44 4.54 4.50 -15.73
C SER A 44 3.13 4.23 -16.23
N ASP A 45 2.33 3.55 -15.41
CA ASP A 45 1.00 3.07 -15.78
C ASP A 45 -0.08 4.12 -15.46
N PHE A 46 0.23 5.03 -14.53
CA PHE A 46 -0.65 6.12 -14.11
C PHE A 46 0.06 7.48 -14.17
N PRO A 47 0.31 8.06 -15.35
CA PRO A 47 1.09 9.31 -15.52
C PRO A 47 0.49 10.53 -14.80
N THR A 48 -0.81 10.51 -14.52
CA THR A 48 -1.53 11.59 -13.82
C THR A 48 -1.61 11.36 -12.30
N MET A 49 -1.11 10.23 -11.80
CA MET A 49 -1.08 9.95 -10.37
C MET A 49 0.03 10.76 -9.71
N SER A 50 -0.29 11.42 -8.60
CA SER A 50 0.70 12.12 -7.77
C SER A 50 1.07 11.28 -6.55
N LEU A 51 2.19 11.59 -5.91
CA LEU A 51 2.54 11.01 -4.62
C LEU A 51 1.45 11.30 -3.56
N ALA A 52 0.81 12.47 -3.60
CA ALA A 52 -0.32 12.81 -2.73
C ALA A 52 -1.53 11.88 -2.95
N THR A 53 -1.76 11.43 -4.19
CA THR A 53 -2.80 10.44 -4.51
C THR A 53 -2.49 9.08 -3.88
N VAL A 54 -1.21 8.69 -3.83
CA VAL A 54 -0.76 7.45 -3.17
C VAL A 54 -1.03 7.54 -1.67
N TYR A 55 -0.57 8.61 -1.00
CA TYR A 55 -0.82 8.83 0.44
C TYR A 55 -2.31 8.81 0.79
N LYS A 56 -3.14 9.57 0.07
CA LYS A 56 -4.61 9.57 0.29
C LYS A 56 -5.23 8.20 0.11
N THR A 57 -4.72 7.42 -0.84
CA THR A 57 -5.22 6.05 -1.07
C THR A 57 -4.81 5.12 0.07
N LEU A 58 -3.56 5.18 0.52
CA LEU A 58 -3.05 4.39 1.63
C LEU A 58 -3.80 4.69 2.93
N GLU A 59 -4.02 5.97 3.22
CA GLU A 59 -4.82 6.41 4.38
C GLU A 59 -6.22 5.81 4.36
N VAL A 60 -6.91 5.91 3.21
CA VAL A 60 -8.25 5.35 3.05
C VAL A 60 -8.25 3.83 3.21
N LEU A 61 -7.30 3.11 2.60
CA LEU A 61 -7.18 1.65 2.73
C LEU A 61 -6.87 1.21 4.17
N LYS A 62 -6.04 1.97 4.88
CA LYS A 62 -5.72 1.76 6.30
C LYS A 62 -6.98 1.92 7.16
N ASN A 63 -7.73 2.99 6.95
CA ASN A 63 -8.94 3.30 7.74
C ASN A 63 -10.03 2.24 7.60
N ILE A 64 -10.10 1.52 6.47
CA ILE A 64 -11.05 0.43 6.28
C ILE A 64 -10.47 -0.96 6.61
N GLY A 65 -9.23 -1.02 7.09
CA GLY A 65 -8.55 -2.22 7.56
C GLY A 65 -8.12 -3.17 6.45
N LEU A 66 -7.85 -2.68 5.24
CA LEU A 66 -7.32 -3.50 4.15
C LEU A 66 -5.79 -3.53 4.09
N ILE A 67 -5.15 -2.57 4.74
CA ILE A 67 -3.71 -2.51 4.90
C ILE A 67 -3.38 -2.05 6.32
N GLN A 68 -2.15 -2.27 6.75
CA GLN A 68 -1.57 -1.68 7.95
C GLN A 68 -0.37 -0.80 7.59
N GLU A 69 -0.08 0.16 8.46
CA GLU A 69 1.07 1.04 8.38
C GLU A 69 2.06 0.65 9.46
N LEU A 70 3.33 0.51 9.07
CA LEU A 70 4.43 0.10 9.92
C LEU A 70 5.35 1.29 10.16
N ASN A 71 5.52 1.63 11.43
CA ASN A 71 6.55 2.58 11.86
C ASN A 71 7.83 1.81 12.20
N VAL A 72 8.88 2.03 11.40
CA VAL A 72 10.15 1.31 11.50
C VAL A 72 11.29 2.19 12.02
N GLY A 73 10.98 3.36 12.61
CA GLY A 73 11.95 4.30 13.18
C GLY A 73 12.18 5.55 12.33
N GLU A 74 13.41 6.09 12.31
CA GLU A 74 13.82 7.35 11.65
C GLU A 74 13.78 7.31 10.09
N GLY A 75 12.76 6.70 9.51
CA GLY A 75 12.56 6.60 8.07
C GLY A 75 11.11 6.82 7.67
N SER A 76 10.80 6.48 6.42
CA SER A 76 9.43 6.53 5.91
C SER A 76 8.58 5.37 6.45
N PHE A 77 7.29 5.64 6.64
CA PHE A 77 6.30 4.60 6.89
C PHE A 77 6.29 3.56 5.77
N ARG A 78 6.08 2.30 6.17
CA ARG A 78 5.93 1.15 5.27
C ARG A 78 4.52 0.61 5.35
N TYR A 79 4.07 -0.04 4.28
CA TYR A 79 2.69 -0.50 4.15
C TYR A 79 2.63 -1.98 3.84
N ASP A 80 1.64 -2.64 4.43
CA ASP A 80 1.41 -4.07 4.30
C ASP A 80 -0.07 -4.38 4.07
N ALA A 81 -0.38 -5.29 3.16
CA ALA A 81 -1.75 -5.80 2.99
C ALA A 81 -2.10 -6.97 3.94
N ASN A 82 -1.12 -7.59 4.60
CA ASN A 82 -1.38 -8.60 5.63
C ASN A 82 -1.65 -7.92 6.98
N THR A 83 -2.93 -7.66 7.28
CA THR A 83 -3.33 -7.02 8.54
C THR A 83 -3.34 -7.95 9.75
N ASN A 84 -2.96 -9.22 9.59
CA ASN A 84 -2.85 -10.15 10.72
C ASN A 84 -1.56 -9.90 11.50
N SER A 85 -1.56 -10.24 12.80
CA SER A 85 -0.36 -10.15 13.62
C SER A 85 0.76 -11.06 13.08
N HIS A 86 1.93 -10.47 12.81
CA HIS A 86 3.13 -11.20 12.44
C HIS A 86 4.40 -10.36 12.73
N PRO A 87 5.57 -11.00 12.88
CA PRO A 87 6.84 -10.31 13.08
C PRO A 87 7.33 -9.58 11.83
N HIS A 88 7.95 -8.42 12.02
CA HIS A 88 8.64 -7.66 10.98
C HIS A 88 10.14 -7.59 11.30
N LEU A 89 11.00 -7.83 10.32
CA LEU A 89 12.46 -7.78 10.47
C LEU A 89 13.01 -6.59 9.68
N VAL A 90 13.71 -5.68 10.35
CA VAL A 90 14.31 -4.49 9.70
C VAL A 90 15.78 -4.73 9.43
N CYS A 91 16.19 -4.65 8.17
CA CYS A 91 17.60 -4.69 7.80
C CYS A 91 18.29 -3.37 8.19
N LEU A 92 19.25 -3.41 9.12
CA LEU A 92 19.97 -2.22 9.58
C LEU A 92 20.90 -1.61 8.50
N GLY A 93 21.26 -2.37 7.47
CA GLY A 93 22.12 -1.89 6.38
C GLY A 93 21.38 -1.18 5.24
N CYS A 94 20.15 -1.58 4.92
CA CYS A 94 19.38 -1.02 3.80
C CYS A 94 17.96 -0.54 4.16
N GLY A 95 17.53 -0.74 5.41
CA GLY A 95 16.22 -0.35 5.91
C GLY A 95 15.04 -1.19 5.40
N LYS A 96 15.27 -2.24 4.57
CA LYS A 96 14.20 -3.12 4.07
C LYS A 96 13.52 -3.90 5.21
N VAL A 97 12.22 -4.09 5.04
CA VAL A 97 11.32 -4.88 5.90
C VAL A 97 10.55 -5.86 5.04
#